data_AF-A0A381XS63-F1
#
_entry.id   AF-A0A381XS63-F1
#
_cell.length_a   1.000
_cell.length_b   1.000
_cell.length_c   1.000
_cell.angle_alpha   90.00
_cell.angle_beta   90.00
_cell.angle_gamma   90.00
#
_symmetry.space_group_name_H-M   'P 1'
#
loop_
_entity.id
_entity.type
_entity.pdbx_description
1 polymer ?
#
loop_
_entity_poly.entity_id
_entity_poly.type
_entity_poly.pdbx_seq_one_letter_code
_entity_poly.pdbx_strand_id
1 'polypeptide(L)' 'MVATVFVPVGLGLTVIGAGLGIGRFAASAAESIARQPEAADKITAAVNLPLFLLEGVAILAEVFIFLQLILPPPS' A
#
# COMPACT_ATOMS: atom_id res chain seq x y z
N MET A 1 -25.85 -9.12 -1.54
CA MET A 1 -26.14 -8.32 -0.32
C MET A 1 -25.11 -8.56 0.79
N VAL A 2 -24.72 -9.81 1.10
CA VAL A 2 -23.74 -10.12 2.16
C VAL A 2 -22.31 -9.63 1.84
N ALA A 3 -21.85 -9.79 0.59
CA ALA A 3 -20.49 -9.38 0.20
C ALA A 3 -20.22 -7.87 0.41
N THR A 4 -21.21 -7.03 0.13
CA THR A 4 -21.11 -5.55 0.24
C THR A 4 -20.95 -5.08 1.70
N VAL A 5 -21.40 -5.86 2.69
CA VAL A 5 -21.26 -5.52 4.12
C VAL A 5 -19.80 -5.62 4.58
N PHE A 6 -19.01 -6.49 3.97
CA PHE A 6 -17.59 -6.67 4.32
C PHE A 6 -16.64 -5.74 3.56
N VAL A 7 -17.13 -5.04 2.53
CA VAL A 7 -16.34 -4.11 1.72
C VAL A 7 -15.66 -3.02 2.57
N PRO A 8 -16.35 -2.30 3.48
CA PRO A 8 -15.70 -1.28 4.30
C PRO A 8 -14.60 -1.85 5.21
N VAL A 9 -14.79 -3.08 5.69
CA VAL A 9 -13.79 -3.76 6.53
C VAL A 9 -12.58 -4.13 5.69
N GLY A 10 -12.77 -4.69 4.50
CA GLY A 10 -11.69 -4.98 3.56
C GLY A 10 -10.91 -3.73 3.17
N LEU A 11 -11.61 -2.63 2.89
CA LEU A 11 -10.99 -1.34 2.56
C LEU A 11 -10.13 -0.81 3.72
N GLY A 12 -10.67 -0.81 4.94
CA GLY A 12 -9.96 -0.36 6.12
C GLY A 12 -8.68 -1.18 6.38
N LEU A 13 -8.75 -2.51 6.22
CA LEU A 13 -7.58 -3.38 6.39
C LEU A 13 -6.52 -3.13 5.31
N THR A 14 -6.92 -2.93 4.05
CA THR A 14 -6.00 -2.59 2.96
C THR A 14 -5.26 -1.27 3.25
N VAL A 15 -5.98 -0.22 3.65
CA VAL A 15 -5.38 1.09 3.97
C VAL A 15 -4.43 0.99 5.16
N ILE A 16 -4.80 0.25 6.21
CA ILE A 16 -3.92 0.02 7.37
C ILE A 16 -2.66 -0.73 6.94
N GLY A 17 -2.79 -1.81 6.17
CA GLY A 17 -1.66 -2.60 5.69
C GLY A 17 -0.69 -1.78 4.83
N ALA A 18 -1.23 -1.01 3.89
CA ALA A 18 -0.45 -0.12 3.03
C ALA A 18 0.27 0.96 3.85
N GLY A 19 -0.44 1.65 4.75
CA GLY A 19 0.12 2.70 5.60
C GLY A 19 1.25 2.20 6.50
N LEU A 20 1.11 1.02 7.10
CA LEU A 20 2.16 0.41 7.92
C LEU A 20 3.40 0.04 7.11
N GLY A 21 3.21 -0.55 5.92
CA GLY A 21 4.33 -0.92 5.05
C GLY A 21 5.08 0.30 4.50
N ILE A 22 4.35 1.28 3.95
CA ILE A 22 4.90 2.52 3.39
C ILE A 22 5.62 3.29 4.49
N GLY A 23 4.98 3.47 5.65
CA GLY A 23 5.56 4.18 6.79
C GLY A 23 6.86 3.54 7.26
N ARG A 24 6.94 2.20 7.27
CA ARG A 24 8.16 1.47 7.65
C ARG A 24 9.28 1.64 6.63
N PHE A 25 8.99 1.58 5.33
CA PHE A 25 9.98 1.86 4.30
C PHE A 25 10.49 3.30 4.37
N ALA A 26 9.57 4.27 4.49
CA ALA A 26 9.93 5.69 4.59
C ALA A 26 10.77 5.99 5.83
N ALA A 27 10.40 5.47 7.01
CA ALA A 27 11.16 5.65 8.23
C ALA A 27 12.56 5.01 8.12
N SER A 28 12.65 3.78 7.61
CA SER A 28 13.94 3.10 7.41
C SER A 28 14.84 3.85 6.42
N ALA A 29 14.27 4.42 5.35
CA ALA A 29 15.00 5.22 4.38
C ALA A 29 15.53 6.50 5.03
N ALA A 30 14.68 7.24 5.74
CA ALA A 30 15.04 8.47 6.43
C ALA A 30 16.16 8.25 7.46
N GLU A 31 16.05 7.20 8.28
CA GLU A 31 17.11 6.83 9.22
C GLU A 31 18.43 6.46 8.53
N SER A 32 18.36 5.72 7.42
CA SER A 32 19.57 5.32 6.68
C SER A 32 20.25 6.53 6.04
N ILE A 33 19.46 7.47 5.47
CA ILE A 33 19.95 8.72 4.90
C ILE A 33 20.58 9.60 5.99
N ALA A 34 19.96 9.68 7.18
CA ALA A 34 20.52 10.43 8.29
C ALA A 34 21.88 9.88 8.76
N ARG A 35 22.08 8.55 8.69
CA ARG A 35 23.36 7.90 9.02
C ARG A 35 24.42 8.03 7.93
N GLN A 36 24.01 8.04 6.65
CA GLN A 36 24.91 8.16 5.49
C GLN A 36 24.33 9.12 4.44
N PRO A 37 24.46 10.44 4.64
CA PRO A 37 23.89 11.44 3.73
C PRO A 37 24.43 11.34 2.30
N GLU A 38 25.71 10.98 2.14
CA GLU A 38 26.38 10.79 0.85
C GLU A 38 25.80 9.62 0.03
N ALA A 39 25.06 8.71 0.66
CA ALA A 39 24.41 7.58 0.02
C ALA A 39 22.91 7.81 -0.26
N ALA A 40 22.40 9.03 -0.08
CA ALA A 40 20.96 9.32 -0.14
C ALA A 40 20.29 8.85 -1.44
N ASP A 41 20.90 9.11 -2.59
CA ASP A 41 20.36 8.69 -3.89
C ASP A 41 20.29 7.16 -4.02
N LYS A 42 21.32 6.45 -3.51
CA LYS A 42 21.35 4.98 -3.55
C LYS A 42 20.30 4.35 -2.64
N ILE A 43 20.13 4.92 -1.43
CA ILE A 43 19.11 4.47 -0.48
C ILE A 43 17.71 4.68 -1.05
N THR A 44 17.46 5.86 -1.62
CA THR A 44 16.18 6.20 -2.25
C THR A 44 15.88 5.25 -3.42
N ALA A 45 16.86 5.02 -4.30
CA ALA A 45 16.71 4.08 -5.41
C ALA A 45 16.41 2.65 -4.93
N ALA A 46 17.05 2.19 -3.84
CA ALA A 46 16.83 0.87 -3.27
C ALA A 46 15.42 0.71 -2.65
N VAL A 47 14.84 1.78 -2.10
CA VAL A 47 13.52 1.77 -1.46
C VAL A 47 12.37 1.97 -2.46
N ASN A 48 12.60 2.65 -3.58
CA ASN A 48 11.56 2.97 -4.56
C ASN A 48 10.85 1.74 -5.14
N LEU A 49 11.59 0.69 -5.52
CA LEU A 49 10.97 -0.51 -6.09
C LEU A 49 10.07 -1.23 -5.07
N PRO A 50 10.53 -1.54 -3.84
CA PRO A 50 9.65 -2.07 -2.80
C PRO A 50 8.42 -1.21 -2.51
N LEU A 51 8.60 0.12 -2.44
CA LEU A 51 7.51 1.05 -2.19
C LEU A 51 6.47 1.03 -3.31
N PHE A 52 6.92 1.04 -4.56
CA PHE A 52 6.08 0.95 -5.75
C PHE A 52 5.31 -0.37 -5.81
N LEU A 53 5.95 -1.50 -5.49
CA LEU A 53 5.28 -2.80 -5.46
C LEU A 53 4.21 -2.87 -4.37
N LEU A 54 4.50 -2.31 -3.19
CA LEU A 54 3.53 -2.24 -2.09
C LEU A 54 2.33 -1.35 -2.46
N GLU A 55 2.58 -0.18 -3.02
CA GLU A 55 1.54 0.74 -3.48
C GLU A 55 0.71 0.12 -4.61
N GLY A 56 1.35 -0.58 -5.56
CA GLY A 56 0.66 -1.31 -6.61
C GLY A 56 -0.30 -2.37 -6.08
N VAL A 57 0.10 -3.15 -5.08
CA VAL A 57 -0.78 -4.14 -4.43
C VAL A 57 -1.94 -3.46 -3.70
N ALA A 58 -1.70 -2.35 -3.01
CA ALA A 58 -2.73 -1.59 -2.32
C ALA A 58 -3.78 -1.03 -3.30
N ILE A 59 -3.33 -0.40 -4.39
CA ILE A 59 -4.21 0.12 -5.44
C ILE A 59 -5.03 -1.00 -6.07
N LEU A 60 -4.41 -2.13 -6.42
CA LEU A 60 -5.14 -3.27 -6.97
C LEU A 60 -6.22 -3.78 -6.01
N ALA A 61 -5.90 -3.90 -4.72
CA ALA A 61 -6.87 -4.30 -3.71
C ALA A 61 -8.05 -3.30 -3.62
N GLU A 62 -7.78 -2.00 -3.58
CA GLU A 62 -8.82 -0.96 -3.59
C GLU A 62 -9.70 -1.03 -4.84
N VAL A 63 -9.10 -1.21 -6.02
CA VAL A 63 -9.84 -1.38 -7.28
C VAL A 63 -10.79 -2.57 -7.20
N PHE A 64 -10.33 -3.74 -6.75
CA PHE A 64 -11.20 -4.91 -6.60
C PHE A 64 -12.31 -4.70 -5.58
N ILE A 65 -12.03 -3.98 -4.48
CA ILE A 65 -13.02 -3.63 -3.46
C ILE A 65 -14.10 -2.70 -4.03
N PHE A 66 -13.71 -1.66 -4.77
CA PHE A 66 -14.66 -0.75 -5.43
C PHE A 66 -15.47 -1.45 -6.52
N LEU A 67 -14.86 -2.38 -7.27
CA LEU A 67 -15.57 -3.17 -8.26
C LEU A 67 -16.73 -3.97 -7.64
N GLN A 68 -16.62 -4.45 -6.40
CA GLN A 68 -17.73 -5.12 -5.69
C GLN A 68 -18.90 -4.20 -5.35
N LEU A 69 -18.69 -2.88 -5.31
CA LEU A 69 -19.76 -1.90 -5.10
C LEU A 69 -20.53 -1.59 -6.38
N ILE A 70 -19.87 -1.71 -7.54
CA ILE A 70 -20.41 -1.30 -8.83
C ILE A 70 -20.97 -2.49 -9.61
N LEU A 71 -20.31 -3.66 -9.54
CA LEU A 71 -20.73 -4.84 -10.28
C LEU A 71 -21.94 -5.51 -9.63
N PRO A 72 -22.93 -5.94 -10.43
CA PRO A 72 -24.02 -6.76 -9.92
C PRO A 72 -23.45 -8.09 -9.36
N PRO A 73 -24.01 -8.62 -8.27
CA PRO A 73 -23.57 -9.90 -7.72
C PRO A 73 -23.74 -10.99 -8.79
N PRO A 74 -22.82 -11.97 -8.86
CA PRO A 74 -22.96 -13.10 -9.78
C PRO A 74 -24.29 -13.82 -9.50
N SER A 75 -25.02 -14.13 -10.57
CA SER A 75 -26.31 -14.82 -10.58
C SER A 75 -26.22 -16.24 -10.05
#